data_AF-Q4TJB4-F1
#
_entry.id   AF-Q4TJB4-F1
#
_cell.length_a   1.000
_cell.length_b   1.000
_cell.length_c   1.000
_cell.angle_alpha   90.00
_cell.angle_beta   90.00
_cell.angle_gamma   90.00
#
_symmetry.space_group_name_H-M   'P 1'
#
loop_
_entity.id
_entity.type
_entity.pdbx_description
1 polymer ?
#
loop_
_entity_poly.entity_id
_entity_poly.type
_entity_poly.pdbx_seq_one_letter_code
_entity_poly.pdbx_strand_id
1 'polypeptide(L)'
;KCREREMQQQMESRDEETLELKETYSSLQQEVDVKTKKLKKVVLLAASALRRPSSSKLLLFLLKLFAKLQAVKAELQDIQEAHSKERQDLEQNQNELTRDLKLKHLIIENFIPFEVKNRTLNRAFWDEDEETWKLKPIAPADADHHMTRPVSACGYKRPVCQRALVAVRTSSEARYRV
;
A
#
# COMPACT_ATOMS: atom_id res chain seq x y z
N LYS A 1 -17.41 16.03 3.87
CA LYS A 1 -17.29 16.97 5.01
C LYS A 1 -17.32 16.34 6.42
N CYS A 2 -18.31 15.56 6.89
CA CYS A 2 -18.21 14.91 8.23
C CYS A 2 -17.36 13.63 8.21
N ARG A 3 -17.68 12.67 7.34
CA ARG A 3 -16.88 11.42 7.18
C ARG A 3 -15.41 11.66 6.80
N GLU A 4 -15.17 12.74 6.09
CA GLU A 4 -13.83 13.17 5.66
C GLU A 4 -13.01 13.73 6.82
N ARG A 5 -13.67 14.47 7.73
CA ARG A 5 -13.05 14.92 8.99
C ARG A 5 -12.83 13.78 9.97
N GLU A 6 -13.75 12.82 10.04
CA GLU A 6 -13.53 11.59 10.82
C GLU A 6 -12.36 10.77 10.26
N MET A 7 -12.25 10.67 8.93
CA MET A 7 -11.11 10.00 8.28
C MET A 7 -9.80 10.75 8.55
N GLN A 8 -9.82 12.09 8.52
CA GLN A 8 -8.68 12.93 8.88
C GLN A 8 -8.27 12.74 10.35
N GLN A 9 -9.23 12.74 11.27
CA GLN A 9 -8.99 12.50 12.70
C GLN A 9 -8.46 11.08 12.98
N GLN A 10 -9.00 10.08 12.30
CA GLN A 10 -8.48 8.72 12.42
C GLN A 10 -7.05 8.63 11.90
N MET A 11 -6.76 9.28 10.77
CA MET A 11 -5.39 9.37 10.24
C MET A 11 -4.45 10.08 11.22
N GLU A 12 -4.86 11.22 11.78
CA GLU A 12 -4.08 11.96 12.78
C GLU A 12 -3.85 11.14 14.05
N SER A 13 -4.87 10.45 14.58
CA SER A 13 -4.70 9.59 15.77
C SER A 13 -3.77 8.41 15.50
N ARG A 14 -3.84 7.81 14.30
CA ARG A 14 -2.94 6.73 13.91
C ARG A 14 -1.52 7.22 13.70
N ASP A 15 -1.35 8.42 13.14
CA ASP A 15 -0.05 9.07 13.00
C ASP A 15 0.55 9.38 14.39
N GLU A 16 -0.26 9.85 15.35
CA GLU A 16 0.14 10.06 16.76
C GLU A 16 0.55 8.76 17.44
N GLU A 17 -0.26 7.70 17.34
CA GLU A 17 0.07 6.37 17.88
C GLU A 17 1.39 5.83 17.30
N THR A 18 1.63 6.05 16.00
CA THR A 18 2.90 5.62 15.38
C THR A 18 4.11 6.43 15.85
N LEU A 19 3.93 7.72 16.15
CA LEU A 19 4.98 8.57 16.71
C LEU A 19 5.33 8.13 18.13
N GLU A 20 4.33 7.87 18.98
CA GLU A 20 4.54 7.36 20.33
C GLU A 20 5.26 6.00 20.33
N LEU A 21 4.89 5.11 19.40
CA LEU A 21 5.56 3.82 19.23
C LEU A 21 7.04 3.98 18.81
N LYS A 22 7.35 4.97 17.96
CA LYS A 22 8.74 5.29 17.56
C LYS A 22 9.56 5.83 18.73
N GLU A 23 9.00 6.74 19.52
CA GLU A 23 9.68 7.32 20.67
C GLU A 23 9.99 6.27 21.74
N THR A 24 9.03 5.41 22.05
CA THR A 24 9.21 4.32 23.02
C THR A 24 10.27 3.31 22.55
N TYR A 25 10.26 2.92 21.27
CA TYR A 25 11.30 2.05 20.72
C TYR A 25 12.68 2.71 20.78
N SER A 26 12.80 3.98 20.40
CA SER A 26 14.06 4.73 20.46
C SER A 26 14.62 4.77 21.88
N SER A 27 13.77 5.02 22.87
CA SER A 27 14.14 5.00 24.29
C SER A 27 14.61 3.62 24.74
N LEU A 28 13.89 2.55 24.39
CA LEU A 28 14.28 1.16 24.67
C LEU A 28 15.65 0.81 24.05
N GLN A 29 15.88 1.22 22.80
CA GLN A 29 17.14 0.99 22.11
C GLN A 29 18.30 1.72 22.81
N GLN A 30 18.11 2.98 23.22
CA GLN A 30 19.10 3.72 23.99
C GLN A 30 19.44 3.02 25.33
N GLU A 31 18.44 2.47 26.03
CA GLU A 31 18.68 1.72 27.26
C GLU A 31 19.50 0.44 27.03
N VAL A 32 19.17 -0.33 25.98
CA VAL A 32 19.91 -1.54 25.62
C VAL A 32 21.37 -1.21 25.28
N ASP A 33 21.60 -0.12 24.55
CA ASP A 33 22.94 0.36 24.20
C ASP A 33 23.76 0.80 25.43
N VAL A 34 23.13 1.48 26.39
CA VAL A 34 23.78 1.86 27.65
C VAL A 34 24.11 0.61 28.48
N LYS A 35 23.18 -0.33 28.60
CA LYS A 35 23.37 -1.58 29.36
C LYS A 35 24.45 -2.46 28.73
N THR A 36 24.49 -2.59 27.40
CA THR A 36 25.55 -3.33 26.70
C THR A 36 26.92 -2.67 26.82
N LYS A 37 27.02 -1.34 26.77
CA LYS A 37 28.28 -0.60 27.04
C LYS A 37 28.77 -0.83 28.48
N LYS A 38 27.87 -0.79 29.47
CA LYS A 38 28.21 -1.10 30.87
C LYS A 38 28.70 -2.54 31.03
N LEU A 39 28.01 -3.52 30.45
CA LEU A 39 28.44 -4.92 30.44
C LEU A 39 29.81 -5.10 29.78
N LYS A 40 30.02 -4.51 28.60
CA LYS A 40 31.31 -4.51 27.88
C LYS A 40 32.44 -4.04 28.79
N LYS A 41 32.23 -2.95 29.53
CA LYS A 41 33.23 -2.38 30.47
C LYS A 41 33.53 -3.33 31.64
N VAL A 42 32.50 -3.92 32.25
CA VAL A 42 32.65 -4.88 33.37
C VAL A 42 33.40 -6.13 32.92
N VAL A 43 33.08 -6.66 31.73
CA VAL A 43 33.76 -7.83 31.16
C VAL A 43 35.24 -7.54 30.89
N LEU A 44 35.56 -6.35 30.38
CA LEU A 44 36.95 -5.93 30.10
C LEU A 44 37.75 -5.76 31.40
N LEU A 45 37.14 -5.20 32.45
CA LEU A 45 37.74 -5.10 33.78
C LEU A 45 37.96 -6.47 34.43
N ALA A 46 36.98 -7.38 34.35
CA ALA A 46 37.12 -8.74 34.87
C ALA A 46 38.23 -9.53 34.14
N ALA A 47 38.31 -9.43 32.81
CA ALA A 47 39.37 -10.05 32.02
C ALA A 47 40.78 -9.56 32.42
N SER A 48 40.92 -8.28 32.77
CA SER A 48 42.18 -7.72 33.27
C SER A 48 42.55 -8.22 34.68
N ALA A 49 41.56 -8.48 35.54
CA ALA A 49 41.76 -9.00 36.89
C ALA A 49 42.11 -10.50 36.93
N LEU A 50 41.68 -11.27 35.93
CA LEU A 50 41.91 -12.72 35.80
C LEU A 50 43.26 -13.09 35.15
N ARG A 51 44.18 -12.13 34.94
CA ARG A 51 45.55 -12.38 34.43
C ARG A 51 46.47 -12.99 35.52
N ARG A 52 46.06 -14.12 36.12
CA ARG A 52 46.96 -15.01 36.87
C ARG A 52 46.76 -16.44 36.37
N PRO A 53 47.72 -17.01 35.61
CA PRO A 53 47.58 -18.35 35.07
C PRO A 53 47.89 -19.36 36.16
N SER A 54 46.87 -19.82 36.88
CA SER A 54 46.95 -21.07 37.63
C SER A 54 45.94 -22.04 37.03
N SER A 55 46.46 -23.15 36.50
CA SER A 55 45.77 -24.23 35.77
C SER A 55 45.33 -23.93 34.33
N SER A 56 46.17 -24.34 33.36
CA SER A 56 46.00 -24.17 31.91
C SER A 56 44.65 -24.65 31.35
N LYS A 57 44.02 -25.66 31.97
CA LYS A 57 42.70 -26.17 31.58
C LYS A 57 41.57 -25.18 31.83
N LEU A 58 41.60 -24.49 32.98
CA LEU A 58 40.60 -23.48 33.36
C LEU A 58 40.71 -22.25 32.47
N LEU A 59 41.93 -21.82 32.17
CA LEU A 59 42.19 -20.67 31.30
C LEU A 59 41.71 -20.93 29.86
N LEU A 60 41.94 -22.13 29.32
CA LEU A 60 41.44 -22.54 28.01
C LEU A 60 39.91 -22.63 27.97
N PHE A 61 39.30 -23.13 29.04
CA PHE A 61 37.83 -23.18 29.17
C PHE A 61 37.21 -21.78 29.21
N LEU A 62 37.78 -20.86 29.98
CA LEU A 62 37.33 -19.46 30.05
C LEU A 62 37.46 -18.74 28.70
N LEU A 63 38.57 -18.93 27.98
CA LEU A 63 38.74 -18.40 26.62
C LEU A 63 37.68 -18.92 25.65
N LYS A 64 37.38 -20.24 25.70
CA LYS A 64 36.34 -20.85 24.87
C LYS A 64 34.95 -20.32 25.23
N LEU A 65 34.66 -20.10 26.51
CA LEU A 65 33.40 -19.52 26.97
C LEU A 65 33.25 -18.06 26.52
N PHE A 66 34.33 -17.28 26.62
CA PHE A 66 34.37 -15.89 26.17
C PHE A 66 34.18 -15.77 24.66
N ALA A 67 34.81 -16.65 23.86
CA ALA A 67 34.62 -16.69 22.42
C ALA A 67 33.15 -16.97 22.03
N LYS A 68 32.50 -17.93 22.70
CA LYS A 68 31.06 -18.19 22.51
C LYS A 68 30.20 -16.98 22.86
N LEU A 69 30.52 -16.27 23.95
CA LEU A 69 29.81 -15.05 24.33
C LEU A 69 29.98 -13.96 23.27
N GLN A 70 31.19 -13.75 22.74
CA GLN A 70 31.39 -12.77 21.67
C GLN A 70 30.64 -13.15 20.39
N ALA A 71 30.58 -14.44 20.04
CA ALA A 71 29.81 -14.91 18.88
C ALA A 71 28.32 -14.59 19.03
N VAL A 72 27.69 -14.99 20.15
CA VAL A 72 26.27 -14.70 20.43
C VAL A 72 25.98 -13.20 20.45
N LYS A 73 26.94 -12.40 20.93
CA LYS A 73 26.80 -10.94 20.95
C LYS A 73 26.93 -10.30 19.58
N ALA A 74 27.76 -10.86 18.70
CA ALA A 74 27.82 -10.44 17.30
C ALA A 74 26.52 -10.80 16.58
N GLU A 75 26.03 -12.03 16.75
CA GLU A 75 24.74 -12.46 16.21
C GLU A 75 23.59 -11.55 16.68
N LEU A 76 23.57 -11.17 17.96
CA LEU A 76 22.57 -10.23 18.49
C LEU A 76 22.66 -8.86 17.82
N GLN A 77 23.87 -8.35 17.58
CA GLN A 77 24.08 -7.08 16.90
C GLN A 77 23.60 -7.14 15.44
N ASP A 78 23.95 -8.21 14.71
CA ASP A 78 23.54 -8.41 13.32
C ASP A 78 22.00 -8.47 13.20
N ILE A 79 21.34 -9.15 14.13
CA ILE A 79 19.87 -9.20 14.22
C ILE A 79 19.28 -7.82 14.49
N GLN A 80 19.87 -7.03 15.40
CA GLN A 80 19.40 -5.67 15.70
C GLN A 80 19.53 -4.74 14.49
N GLU A 81 20.65 -4.81 13.78
CA GLU A 81 20.89 -4.02 12.56
C GLU A 81 19.90 -4.40 11.45
N ALA A 82 19.64 -5.70 11.27
CA ALA A 82 18.64 -6.20 10.32
C ALA A 82 17.22 -5.68 10.65
N HIS A 83 16.79 -5.79 11.92
CA HIS A 83 15.50 -5.26 12.35
C HIS A 83 15.42 -3.73 12.24
N SER A 84 16.51 -3.01 12.49
CA SER A 84 16.52 -1.56 12.32
C SER A 84 16.32 -1.17 10.86
N LYS A 85 16.98 -1.88 9.94
CA LYS A 85 16.84 -1.66 8.51
C LYS A 85 15.44 -1.99 8.01
N GLU A 86 14.90 -3.15 8.38
CA GLU A 86 13.54 -3.57 8.01
C GLU A 86 12.50 -2.55 8.45
N ARG A 87 12.61 -2.03 9.69
CA ARG A 87 11.71 -0.98 10.17
C ARG A 87 11.82 0.30 9.35
N GLN A 88 13.04 0.72 8.98
CA GLN A 88 13.25 1.90 8.13
C GLN A 88 12.62 1.71 6.74
N ASP A 89 12.80 0.54 6.14
CA ASP A 89 12.24 0.22 4.83
C ASP A 89 10.70 0.21 4.86
N LEU A 90 10.10 -0.39 5.90
CA LEU A 90 8.65 -0.39 6.12
C LEU A 90 8.10 1.03 6.33
N GLU A 91 8.79 1.86 7.09
CA GLU A 91 8.41 3.25 7.32
C GLU A 91 8.46 4.06 6.02
N GLN A 92 9.49 3.85 5.19
CA GLN A 92 9.57 4.49 3.88
C GLN A 92 8.40 4.07 2.98
N ASN A 93 8.09 2.77 2.92
CA ASN A 93 6.95 2.25 2.15
C ASN A 93 5.62 2.84 2.64
N GLN A 94 5.42 2.92 3.97
CA GLN A 94 4.24 3.54 4.57
C GLN A 94 4.10 5.01 4.14
N ASN A 95 5.19 5.78 4.18
CA ASN A 95 5.21 7.18 3.77
C ASN A 95 4.89 7.35 2.28
N GLU A 96 5.38 6.46 1.43
CA GLU A 96 5.08 6.44 -0.01
C GLU A 96 3.61 6.16 -0.28
N LEU A 97 3.06 5.08 0.30
CA LEU A 97 1.65 4.74 0.17
C LEU A 97 0.73 5.87 0.68
N THR A 98 1.13 6.52 1.78
CA THR A 98 0.38 7.65 2.34
C THR A 98 0.37 8.85 1.40
N ARG A 99 1.50 9.20 0.77
CA ARG A 99 1.57 10.27 -0.23
C ARG A 99 0.68 9.98 -1.42
N ASP A 100 0.72 8.76 -1.93
CA ASP A 100 -0.10 8.33 -3.06
C ASP A 100 -1.60 8.36 -2.75
N LEU A 101 -2.00 7.91 -1.57
CA LEU A 101 -3.39 7.99 -1.13
C LEU A 101 -3.86 9.43 -0.99
N LYS A 102 -3.06 10.31 -0.38
CA LYS A 102 -3.38 11.74 -0.26
C LYS A 102 -3.56 12.38 -1.64
N LEU A 103 -2.68 12.08 -2.60
CA LEU A 103 -2.81 12.57 -3.97
C LEU A 103 -4.10 12.06 -4.64
N LYS A 104 -4.37 10.75 -4.58
CA LYS A 104 -5.58 10.16 -5.17
C LYS A 104 -6.84 10.76 -4.57
N HIS A 105 -6.88 10.96 -3.25
CA HIS A 105 -8.00 11.58 -2.56
C HIS A 105 -8.22 13.02 -3.01
N LEU A 106 -7.15 13.81 -3.10
CA LEU A 106 -7.19 15.20 -3.57
C LEU A 106 -7.70 15.30 -5.02
N ILE A 107 -7.27 14.40 -5.89
CA ILE A 107 -7.78 14.32 -7.27
C ILE A 107 -9.27 14.01 -7.26
N ILE A 108 -9.70 13.02 -6.48
CA ILE A 108 -11.12 12.64 -6.38
C ILE A 108 -11.97 13.82 -5.90
N GLU A 109 -11.50 14.59 -4.91
CA GLU A 109 -12.28 15.68 -4.33
C GLU A 109 -12.37 16.92 -5.21
N ASN A 110 -11.30 17.25 -5.94
CA ASN A 110 -11.25 18.49 -6.73
C ASN A 110 -11.72 18.30 -8.18
N PHE A 111 -11.59 17.10 -8.74
CA PHE A 111 -11.81 16.86 -10.18
C PHE A 111 -12.96 15.89 -10.49
N ILE A 112 -13.49 15.15 -9.50
CA ILE A 112 -14.58 14.19 -9.74
C ILE A 112 -15.88 14.68 -9.07
N PRO A 113 -16.94 14.93 -9.85
CA PRO A 113 -18.26 15.26 -9.28
C PRO A 113 -18.74 14.19 -8.30
N PHE A 114 -19.33 14.62 -7.19
CA PHE A 114 -19.67 13.72 -6.09
C PHE A 114 -20.70 12.65 -6.49
N GLU A 115 -21.58 12.94 -7.43
CA GLU A 115 -22.58 12.01 -7.95
C GLU A 115 -21.94 10.86 -8.71
N VAL A 116 -20.91 11.16 -9.51
CA VAL A 116 -20.15 10.15 -10.27
C VAL A 116 -19.34 9.30 -9.31
N LYS A 117 -18.64 9.93 -8.34
CA LYS A 117 -17.90 9.23 -7.28
C LYS A 117 -18.81 8.23 -6.56
N ASN A 118 -19.97 8.67 -6.08
CA ASN A 118 -20.90 7.82 -5.32
C ASN A 118 -21.49 6.70 -6.18
N ARG A 119 -21.86 6.98 -7.43
CA ARG A 119 -22.37 5.96 -8.35
C ARG A 119 -21.33 4.88 -8.62
N THR A 120 -20.05 5.27 -8.76
CA THR A 120 -18.94 4.33 -8.96
C THR A 120 -18.67 3.51 -7.71
N LEU A 121 -18.60 4.13 -6.52
CA LEU A 121 -18.37 3.43 -5.25
C LEU A 121 -19.45 2.38 -4.96
N ASN A 122 -20.73 2.70 -5.18
CA ASN A 122 -21.83 1.76 -4.93
C ASN A 122 -21.82 0.54 -5.88
N ARG A 123 -21.13 0.65 -7.01
CA ARG A 123 -21.02 -0.41 -8.02
C ARG A 123 -19.72 -1.20 -7.91
N ALA A 124 -18.71 -0.65 -7.24
CA ALA A 124 -17.43 -1.30 -7.05
C ALA A 124 -17.55 -2.47 -6.09
N PHE A 125 -16.94 -3.60 -6.46
CA PHE A 125 -16.74 -4.75 -5.59
C PHE A 125 -15.36 -5.34 -5.86
N TRP A 126 -14.79 -5.95 -4.83
CA TRP A 126 -13.53 -6.67 -4.94
C TRP A 126 -13.80 -8.10 -5.41
N ASP A 127 -13.08 -8.52 -6.44
CA ASP A 127 -13.08 -9.92 -6.89
C ASP A 127 -11.86 -10.61 -6.28
N GLU A 128 -12.08 -11.53 -5.35
CA GLU A 128 -11.01 -12.26 -4.66
C GLU A 128 -10.30 -13.27 -5.59
N ASP A 129 -11.00 -13.84 -6.57
CA ASP A 129 -10.44 -14.86 -7.45
C ASP A 129 -9.46 -14.25 -8.46
N GLU A 130 -9.76 -13.04 -8.93
CA GLU A 130 -8.92 -12.30 -9.88
C GLU A 130 -8.06 -11.21 -9.22
N GLU A 131 -8.16 -11.02 -7.90
CA GLU A 131 -7.47 -9.96 -7.12
C GLU A 131 -7.61 -8.55 -7.73
N THR A 132 -8.80 -8.21 -8.24
CA THR A 132 -9.04 -6.93 -8.92
C THR A 132 -10.36 -6.27 -8.53
N TRP A 133 -10.40 -4.94 -8.60
CA TRP A 133 -11.65 -4.17 -8.45
C TRP A 133 -12.49 -4.25 -9.72
N LYS A 134 -13.73 -4.74 -9.61
CA LYS A 134 -14.71 -4.78 -10.69
C LYS A 134 -15.88 -3.85 -10.43
N LEU A 135 -16.54 -3.38 -11.49
CA LEU A 135 -17.72 -2.55 -11.41
C LEU A 135 -18.94 -3.33 -11.91
N LYS A 136 -20.01 -3.34 -11.12
CA LYS A 136 -21.32 -3.87 -11.58
C LYS A 136 -21.77 -3.14 -12.84
N PRO A 137 -22.23 -3.82 -13.90
CA PRO A 137 -22.76 -3.17 -15.10
C PRO A 137 -23.86 -2.14 -14.77
N ILE A 138 -23.95 -1.07 -15.55
CA ILE A 138 -25.01 -0.05 -15.39
C ILE A 138 -26.35 -0.59 -15.90
N ALA A 139 -26.31 -1.46 -16.90
CA ALA A 139 -27.49 -2.11 -17.47
C ALA A 139 -27.86 -3.36 -16.64
N PRO A 140 -29.15 -3.70 -16.52
CA PRO A 140 -29.58 -4.97 -15.93
C PRO A 140 -28.92 -6.13 -16.67
N ALA A 141 -28.47 -7.16 -15.94
CA ALA A 141 -27.79 -8.33 -16.50
C ALA A 141 -28.62 -9.09 -17.56
N ASP A 142 -29.95 -8.93 -17.53
CA ASP A 142 -30.90 -9.56 -18.46
C ASP A 142 -31.22 -8.69 -19.69
N ALA A 143 -30.65 -7.49 -19.80
CA ALA A 143 -30.85 -6.63 -20.95
C ALA A 143 -29.87 -7.03 -22.06
N ASP A 144 -30.28 -8.00 -22.88
CA ASP A 144 -29.77 -8.25 -24.24
C ASP A 144 -30.08 -7.07 -25.20
N HIS A 145 -30.25 -5.88 -24.63
CA HIS A 145 -30.52 -4.63 -25.30
C HIS A 145 -29.19 -3.99 -25.66
N HIS A 146 -28.57 -4.52 -26.71
CA HIS A 146 -27.98 -3.64 -27.69
C HIS A 146 -28.98 -2.49 -27.90
N MET A 147 -28.65 -1.27 -27.45
CA MET A 147 -29.52 -0.12 -27.66
C MET A 147 -29.79 -0.05 -29.16
N THR A 148 -30.99 -0.49 -29.59
CA THR A 148 -31.32 -0.54 -31.00
C THR A 148 -31.30 0.91 -31.46
N ARG A 149 -30.44 1.23 -32.43
CA ARG A 149 -30.29 2.60 -32.92
C ARG A 149 -31.69 3.12 -33.26
N PRO A 150 -32.12 4.28 -32.72
CA PRO A 150 -33.44 4.80 -33.00
C PRO A 150 -33.63 4.96 -34.51
N VAL A 151 -34.72 4.41 -35.02
CA VAL A 151 -35.10 4.55 -36.43
C VAL A 151 -35.59 5.97 -36.70
N SER A 152 -35.43 6.42 -37.94
CA SER A 152 -36.02 7.70 -38.36
C SER A 152 -37.54 7.66 -38.18
N ALA A 153 -38.18 8.83 -38.00
CA ALA A 153 -39.63 8.95 -37.88
C ALA A 153 -40.40 8.32 -39.06
N CYS A 154 -39.74 8.18 -40.21
CA CYS A 154 -40.30 7.55 -41.42
C CYS A 154 -39.93 6.07 -41.57
N GLY A 155 -39.40 5.41 -40.52
CA GLY A 155 -39.10 3.97 -40.50
C GLY A 155 -37.77 3.55 -41.12
N TYR A 156 -36.97 4.46 -41.66
CA TYR A 156 -35.62 4.15 -42.18
C TYR A 156 -34.59 3.99 -41.07
N LYS A 157 -33.56 3.15 -41.30
CA LYS A 157 -32.44 2.89 -40.37
C LYS A 157 -31.61 4.14 -39.99
N ARG A 158 -31.72 5.21 -40.77
CA ARG A 158 -31.04 6.51 -40.57
C ARG A 158 -31.92 7.64 -41.12
N PRO A 159 -31.83 8.88 -40.63
CA PRO A 159 -32.50 10.02 -41.25
C PRO A 159 -32.06 10.18 -42.71
N VAL A 160 -33.03 10.32 -43.63
CA VAL A 160 -32.78 10.45 -45.07
C VAL A 160 -33.41 11.74 -45.57
N CYS A 161 -32.66 12.53 -46.35
CA CYS A 161 -33.17 13.76 -46.95
C CYS A 161 -34.11 13.44 -48.14
N GLN A 162 -35.00 14.38 -48.47
CA GLN A 162 -36.00 14.21 -49.54
C GLN A 162 -35.37 13.87 -50.90
N ARG A 163 -34.23 14.51 -51.23
CA ARG A 163 -33.50 14.24 -52.48
C ARG A 163 -33.04 12.78 -52.56
N ALA A 164 -32.52 12.24 -51.46
CA ALA A 164 -32.09 10.85 -51.40
C ALA A 164 -33.30 9.90 -51.48
N LEU A 165 -34.42 10.23 -50.83
CA LEU A 165 -35.67 9.45 -50.95
C LEU A 165 -36.20 9.37 -52.39
N VAL A 166 -36.17 10.49 -53.12
CA VAL A 166 -36.57 10.51 -54.53
C VAL A 166 -35.62 9.65 -55.36
N ALA A 167 -34.30 9.77 -55.14
CA ALA A 167 -33.31 8.95 -55.84
C ALA A 167 -33.50 7.45 -55.59
N VAL A 168 -33.87 7.03 -54.37
CA VAL A 168 -34.19 5.61 -54.07
C VAL A 168 -35.39 5.12 -54.88
N ARG A 169 -36.40 5.97 -55.10
CA ARG A 169 -37.63 5.62 -55.82
C ARG A 169 -37.45 5.59 -57.33
N THR A 170 -36.57 6.44 -57.87
CA THR A 170 -36.40 6.61 -59.31
C THR A 170 -35.18 5.89 -59.87
N SER A 171 -34.18 5.56 -59.04
CA SER A 171 -32.93 4.91 -59.46
C SER A 171 -32.80 3.51 -58.87
N SER A 172 -32.43 2.54 -59.71
CA SER A 172 -32.13 1.17 -59.32
C SER A 172 -30.66 0.96 -58.90
N GLU A 173 -29.84 2.02 -58.92
CA GLU A 173 -28.44 1.96 -58.52
C GLU A 173 -28.28 1.56 -57.05
N ALA A 174 -27.34 0.65 -56.79
CA ALA A 174 -27.03 0.17 -55.44
C ALA A 174 -26.63 1.29 -54.47
N ARG A 175 -26.13 2.42 -55.00
CA ARG A 175 -25.75 3.63 -54.24
C ARG A 175 -26.92 4.25 -53.48
N TYR A 176 -28.15 4.12 -53.97
CA TYR A 176 -29.34 4.74 -53.37
C TYR A 176 -30.21 3.75 -52.60
N ARG A 177 -29.74 2.53 -52.30
CA ARG A 177 -30.46 1.62 -51.41
C ARG A 177 -30.28 2.07 -49.95
N VAL A 178 -31.40 2.31 -49.25
CA VAL A 178 -31.47 2.72 -47.85
C VAL A 178 -31.91 1.56 -46.97
#